data_AF-A0A3D3BY60-F1
#
_entry.id   AF-A0A3D3BY60-F1
#
_cell.length_a   1.000
_cell.length_b   1.000
_cell.length_c   1.000
_cell.angle_alpha   90.00
_cell.angle_beta   90.00
_cell.angle_gamma   90.00
#
_symmetry.space_group_name_H-M   'P 1'
#
loop_
_entity.id
_entity.type
_entity.pdbx_description
1 polymer ?
#
loop_
_entity_poly.entity_id
_entity_poly.type
_entity_poly.pdbx_seq_one_letter_code
_entity_poly.pdbx_strand_id
1 'polypeptide(L)'
;MPSKKPVFILITVITIGLPAQAQQQIQEIQVIGREVNMVGLALSASEGRVSYNELLQRPLMRAGDVLESVPGLVATQHSGNGKANQFFLRGFNLDHGTDFATTVDGMPVNMRSHGHGQGYTDLNF
;
A
#
# COMPACT_ATOMS: atom_id res chain seq x y z
N MET A 1 81.14 55.21 14.75
CA MET A 1 80.34 54.72 15.89
C MET A 1 78.87 54.65 15.47
N PRO A 2 78.07 53.68 15.95
CA PRO A 2 77.56 52.55 15.17
C PRO A 2 76.36 52.83 14.24
N SER A 3 76.26 51.96 13.23
CA SER A 3 75.28 51.91 12.14
C SER A 3 73.86 51.62 12.63
N LYS A 4 72.87 52.37 12.14
CA LYS A 4 71.44 52.06 12.31
C LYS A 4 71.11 50.89 11.38
N LYS A 5 70.89 49.70 11.93
CA LYS A 5 70.39 48.56 11.16
C LYS A 5 68.86 48.67 11.01
N PRO A 6 68.29 48.44 9.81
CA PRO A 6 66.84 48.45 9.65
C PRO A 6 66.25 47.21 10.32
N VAL A 7 65.22 47.41 11.14
CA VAL A 7 64.44 46.33 11.75
C VAL A 7 63.29 46.03 10.80
N PHE A 8 63.30 44.85 10.17
CA PHE A 8 62.16 44.36 9.41
C PHE A 8 61.26 43.54 10.35
N ILE A 9 60.04 44.02 10.59
CA ILE A 9 59.01 43.29 11.33
C ILE A 9 58.25 42.44 10.32
N LEU A 10 58.43 41.12 10.38
CA LEU A 10 57.68 40.15 9.60
C LEU A 10 56.38 39.83 10.36
N ILE A 11 55.23 40.29 9.85
CA ILE A 11 53.92 39.91 10.38
C ILE A 11 53.46 38.67 9.61
N THR A 12 53.57 37.50 10.22
CA THR A 12 53.02 36.26 9.67
C THR A 12 51.56 36.15 10.09
N VAL A 13 50.63 36.35 9.15
CA VAL A 13 49.20 36.08 9.37
C VAL A 13 48.99 34.57 9.18
N ILE A 14 48.76 33.86 10.27
CA ILE A 14 48.36 32.45 10.24
C ILE A 14 46.85 32.39 10.01
N THR A 15 46.44 32.09 8.78
CA THR A 15 45.06 31.71 8.48
C THR A 15 44.83 30.26 8.92
N ILE A 16 44.16 30.07 10.05
CA ILE A 16 43.66 28.75 10.45
C ILE A 16 42.41 28.46 9.61
N GLY A 17 42.52 27.55 8.64
CA GLY A 17 41.37 27.05 7.91
C GLY A 17 40.51 26.17 8.83
N LEU A 18 39.32 26.63 9.19
CA LEU A 18 38.32 25.78 9.85
C LEU A 18 37.80 24.76 8.84
N PRO A 19 37.72 23.46 9.18
CA PRO A 19 37.08 22.50 8.29
C PRO A 19 35.59 22.84 8.24
N ALA A 20 35.06 23.08 7.03
CA ALA A 20 33.63 23.19 6.81
C ALA A 20 33.00 21.81 7.00
N GLN A 21 32.48 21.53 8.21
CA GLN A 21 31.64 20.36 8.43
C GLN A 21 30.29 20.60 7.76
N ALA A 22 30.10 20.01 6.59
CA ALA A 22 28.78 19.90 5.98
C ALA A 22 27.92 19.03 6.92
N GLN A 23 27.02 19.67 7.67
CA GLN A 23 25.96 18.95 8.38
C GLN A 23 25.08 18.28 7.32
N GLN A 24 25.23 16.96 7.14
CA GLN A 24 24.24 16.19 6.41
C GLN A 24 22.93 16.29 7.18
N GLN A 25 22.03 17.14 6.67
CA GLN A 25 20.68 17.24 7.17
C GLN A 25 19.95 15.95 6.77
N ILE A 26 19.84 15.01 7.70
CA ILE A 26 19.12 13.76 7.48
C ILE A 26 17.65 14.13 7.31
N GLN A 27 17.07 13.78 6.15
CA GLN A 27 15.64 13.95 5.91
C GLN A 27 14.89 12.88 6.70
N GLU A 28 14.07 13.32 7.65
CA GLU A 28 13.14 12.44 8.34
C GLU A 28 12.02 12.05 7.36
N ILE A 29 11.83 10.75 7.16
CA ILE A 29 10.75 10.19 6.35
C ILE A 29 9.88 9.35 7.28
N GLN A 30 8.62 9.76 7.45
CA GLN A 30 7.65 8.96 8.17
C GLN A 30 7.04 7.93 7.22
N VAL A 31 7.29 6.64 7.49
CA VAL A 31 6.69 5.54 6.75
C VAL A 31 5.45 5.08 7.50
N ILE A 32 4.27 5.35 6.95
CA ILE A 32 3.01 4.88 7.49
C ILE A 32 2.76 3.49 6.91
N GLY A 33 2.78 2.46 7.75
CA GLY A 33 2.46 1.09 7.38
C GLY A 33 0.96 0.82 7.36
N ARG A 34 0.60 -0.46 7.18
CA ARG A 34 -0.78 -0.93 7.30
C ARG A 34 -1.33 -0.61 8.68
N GLU A 35 -2.50 0.00 8.72
CA GLU A 35 -3.18 0.41 9.96
C GLU A 35 -3.48 -0.79 10.89
N VAL A 36 -3.62 -1.98 10.31
CA VAL A 36 -4.07 -3.19 11.02
C VAL A 36 -2.94 -4.20 11.16
N ASN A 37 -2.38 -4.32 12.37
CA ASN A 37 -1.52 -5.43 12.73
C ASN A 37 -2.37 -6.66 13.08
N MET A 38 -2.31 -7.70 12.25
CA MET A 38 -3.07 -8.93 12.44
C MET A 38 -2.28 -10.05 13.16
N VAL A 39 -1.02 -9.79 13.54
CA VAL A 39 -0.19 -10.79 14.25
C VAL A 39 -0.79 -11.05 15.63
N GLY A 40 -1.18 -12.31 15.88
CA GLY A 40 -1.84 -12.72 17.13
C GLY A 40 -3.35 -12.42 17.19
N LEU A 41 -3.92 -11.77 16.17
CA LEU A 41 -5.37 -11.52 16.04
C LEU A 41 -6.02 -12.39 14.96
N ALA A 42 -5.33 -12.61 13.84
CA ALA A 42 -5.83 -13.46 12.76
C ALA A 42 -5.93 -14.92 13.19
N LEU A 43 -7.01 -15.58 12.77
CA LEU A 43 -7.22 -17.02 12.95
C LEU A 43 -6.35 -17.84 11.99
N SER A 44 -5.95 -17.27 10.84
CA SER A 44 -5.10 -17.95 9.86
C SER A 44 -4.12 -17.02 9.15
N ALA A 45 -3.05 -17.59 8.58
CA ALA A 45 -2.09 -16.84 7.77
C ALA A 45 -2.69 -16.27 6.46
N SER A 46 -3.87 -16.74 6.05
CA SER A 46 -4.57 -16.27 4.85
C SER A 46 -5.65 -15.23 5.15
N GLU A 47 -5.81 -14.84 6.41
CA GLU A 47 -6.77 -13.83 6.82
C GLU A 47 -6.18 -12.43 6.69
N GLY A 48 -7.00 -11.48 6.25
CA GLY A 48 -6.61 -10.09 6.17
C GLY A 48 -7.80 -9.14 6.26
N ARG A 49 -7.51 -7.91 6.68
CA ARG A 49 -8.44 -6.78 6.72
C ARG A 49 -7.90 -5.60 5.91
N VAL A 50 -8.70 -5.02 5.04
CA VAL A 50 -8.34 -3.79 4.30
C VAL A 50 -9.17 -2.66 4.90
N SER A 51 -8.51 -1.59 5.35
CA SER A 51 -9.17 -0.43 5.94
C SER A 51 -9.70 0.52 4.87
N TYR A 52 -10.62 1.40 5.27
CA TYR A 52 -11.17 2.43 4.39
C TYR A 52 -10.06 3.32 3.79
N ASN A 53 -9.08 3.73 4.60
CA ASN A 53 -7.96 4.55 4.13
C ASN A 53 -7.09 3.82 3.10
N GLU A 54 -6.91 2.50 3.24
CA GLU A 54 -6.19 1.67 2.27
C GLU A 54 -6.97 1.55 0.94
N LEU A 55 -8.30 1.48 1.00
CA LEU A 55 -9.15 1.48 -0.19
C LEU A 55 -9.13 2.84 -0.92
N LEU A 56 -9.10 3.96 -0.19
CA LEU A 56 -9.01 5.30 -0.79
C LEU A 56 -7.71 5.56 -1.55
N GLN A 57 -6.65 4.82 -1.25
CA GLN A 57 -5.38 4.91 -1.98
C GLN A 57 -5.41 4.16 -3.31
N ARG A 58 -6.49 3.44 -3.61
CA ARG A 58 -6.68 2.69 -4.86
C ARG A 58 -7.71 3.39 -5.74
N PRO A 59 -7.49 3.46 -7.06
CA PRO A 59 -8.56 3.82 -7.98
C PRO A 59 -9.59 2.68 -7.99
N LEU A 60 -10.81 2.94 -7.53
CA LEU A 60 -11.93 2.01 -7.56
C LEU A 60 -12.94 2.50 -8.61
N MET A 61 -13.01 1.79 -9.74
CA MET A 61 -13.85 2.15 -10.89
C MET A 61 -15.13 1.29 -10.97
N ARG A 62 -15.10 0.11 -10.34
CA ARG A 62 -16.22 -0.85 -10.27
C ARG A 62 -16.23 -1.55 -8.91
N ALA A 63 -17.39 -2.07 -8.51
CA ALA A 63 -17.53 -2.74 -7.22
C ALA A 63 -16.56 -3.93 -7.06
N GLY A 64 -16.29 -4.66 -8.15
CA GLY A 64 -15.30 -5.76 -8.18
C GLY A 64 -13.88 -5.35 -7.77
N ASP A 65 -13.48 -4.10 -7.98
CA ASP A 65 -12.13 -3.61 -7.63
C ASP A 65 -11.90 -3.64 -6.10
N VAL A 66 -12.99 -3.56 -5.32
CA VAL A 66 -12.93 -3.70 -3.86
C VAL A 66 -12.45 -5.11 -3.48
N LEU A 67 -12.95 -6.15 -4.16
CA LEU A 67 -12.53 -7.52 -3.89
C LEU A 67 -11.10 -7.79 -4.37
N GLU A 68 -10.62 -7.10 -5.41
CA GLU A 68 -9.21 -7.20 -5.86
C GLU A 68 -8.21 -6.61 -4.85
N SER A 69 -8.69 -6.01 -3.74
CA SER A 69 -7.85 -5.73 -2.57
C SER A 69 -7.43 -6.98 -1.81
N VAL A 70 -8.13 -8.12 -1.99
CA VAL A 70 -7.77 -9.42 -1.43
C VAL A 70 -6.60 -10.02 -2.21
N PRO A 71 -5.45 -10.31 -1.58
CA PRO A 71 -4.29 -10.84 -2.30
C PRO A 71 -4.59 -12.17 -2.99
N GLY A 72 -4.32 -12.21 -4.29
CA GLY A 72 -4.54 -13.39 -5.14
C GLY A 72 -5.98 -13.56 -5.62
N LEU A 73 -6.88 -12.59 -5.35
CA LEU A 73 -8.21 -12.52 -5.95
C LEU A 73 -8.16 -11.65 -7.21
N VAL A 74 -8.77 -12.12 -8.30
CA VAL A 74 -8.97 -11.35 -9.53
C VAL A 74 -10.46 -11.36 -9.88
N ALA A 75 -11.02 -10.19 -10.19
CA ALA A 75 -12.40 -9.99 -10.59
C ALA A 75 -12.45 -9.53 -12.05
N THR A 76 -12.58 -10.46 -12.98
CA THR A 76 -12.59 -10.12 -14.41
C THR A 76 -14.00 -9.84 -14.90
N GLN A 77 -14.10 -9.17 -16.05
CA GLN A 77 -15.35 -9.07 -16.78
C GLN A 77 -15.34 -10.06 -17.94
N HIS A 78 -16.32 -10.96 -17.97
CA HIS A 78 -16.38 -12.07 -18.91
C HIS A 78 -17.50 -11.93 -19.96
N SER A 79 -18.52 -11.10 -19.75
CA SER A 79 -19.62 -10.92 -20.74
C SER A 79 -20.34 -9.57 -20.66
N GLY A 80 -19.60 -8.50 -20.34
CA GLY A 80 -20.17 -7.16 -20.12
C GLY A 80 -20.92 -7.01 -18.79
N ASN A 81 -21.48 -5.82 -18.56
CA ASN A 81 -21.95 -5.37 -17.24
C ASN A 81 -23.29 -6.00 -16.79
N GLY A 82 -23.91 -6.85 -17.61
CA GLY A 82 -25.18 -7.51 -17.27
C GLY A 82 -25.03 -8.78 -16.44
N LYS A 83 -23.81 -9.14 -16.06
CA LYS A 83 -23.49 -10.32 -15.24
C LYS A 83 -22.49 -9.93 -14.15
N ALA A 84 -22.51 -10.69 -13.07
CA ALA A 84 -21.49 -10.64 -12.05
C ALA A 84 -20.09 -10.85 -12.67
N ASN A 85 -19.08 -10.36 -11.94
CA ASN A 85 -17.70 -10.64 -12.28
C ASN A 85 -17.43 -12.16 -12.31
N GLN A 86 -16.43 -12.55 -13.11
CA GLN A 86 -15.82 -13.86 -12.97
C GLN A 86 -14.72 -13.74 -11.91
N PHE A 87 -14.75 -14.59 -10.89
CA PHE A 87 -13.79 -14.55 -9.82
C PHE A 87 -12.74 -15.65 -9.97
N PHE A 88 -11.50 -15.28 -9.67
CA PHE A 88 -10.40 -16.23 -9.53
C PHE A 88 -9.73 -15.99 -8.18
N LEU A 89 -9.36 -17.06 -7.48
CA LEU A 89 -8.61 -16.98 -6.23
C LEU A 89 -7.43 -17.94 -6.33
N ARG A 90 -6.22 -17.39 -6.25
CA ARG A 90 -4.95 -18.15 -6.33
C ARG A 90 -4.88 -19.07 -7.56
N GLY A 91 -5.40 -18.61 -8.69
CA GLY A 91 -5.41 -19.32 -9.97
C GLY A 91 -6.57 -20.30 -10.19
N PHE A 92 -7.41 -20.53 -9.17
CA PHE A 92 -8.63 -21.32 -9.33
C PHE A 92 -9.77 -20.44 -9.83
N ASN A 93 -10.62 -20.98 -10.70
CA ASN A 93 -11.83 -20.33 -11.17
C ASN A 93 -12.96 -20.57 -10.16
N LEU A 94 -13.58 -19.50 -9.65
CA LEU A 94 -14.65 -19.53 -8.65
C LEU A 94 -16.02 -19.21 -9.28
N ASP A 95 -16.07 -19.27 -10.61
CA ASP A 95 -17.18 -18.84 -11.45
C ASP A 95 -17.66 -17.43 -11.08
N HIS A 96 -18.97 -17.24 -10.93
CA HIS A 96 -19.56 -16.01 -10.44
C HIS A 96 -19.63 -15.97 -8.90
N GLY A 97 -18.60 -16.49 -8.23
CA GLY A 97 -18.42 -16.49 -6.78
C GLY A 97 -19.16 -17.60 -6.05
N THR A 98 -19.46 -18.70 -6.75
CA THR A 98 -20.17 -19.87 -6.20
C THR A 98 -19.40 -20.58 -5.10
N ASP A 99 -18.08 -20.37 -5.03
CA ASP A 99 -17.17 -21.09 -4.14
C ASP A 99 -16.75 -20.29 -2.88
N PHE A 100 -17.26 -19.08 -2.67
CA PHE A 100 -16.98 -18.31 -1.45
C PHE A 100 -18.18 -17.51 -0.95
N ALA A 101 -18.21 -17.27 0.36
CA ALA A 101 -19.22 -16.44 0.99
C ALA A 101 -18.84 -14.95 0.91
N THR A 102 -19.79 -14.14 0.48
CA THR A 102 -19.74 -12.68 0.44
C THR A 102 -20.84 -12.14 1.33
N THR A 103 -20.49 -11.25 2.26
CA THR A 103 -21.45 -10.58 3.14
C THR A 103 -21.21 -9.09 3.15
N VAL A 104 -22.29 -8.31 3.20
CA VAL A 104 -22.27 -6.86 3.44
C VAL A 104 -23.08 -6.59 4.70
N ASP A 105 -22.46 -5.93 5.69
CA ASP A 105 -23.08 -5.67 7.00
C ASP A 105 -23.71 -6.90 7.66
N GLY A 106 -23.05 -8.05 7.52
CA GLY A 106 -23.52 -9.34 8.04
C GLY A 106 -24.62 -10.02 7.21
N MET A 107 -25.15 -9.34 6.18
CA MET A 107 -26.14 -9.90 5.26
C MET A 107 -25.44 -10.63 4.11
N PRO A 108 -25.83 -11.88 3.80
CA PRO A 108 -25.25 -12.62 2.67
C PRO A 108 -25.68 -12.01 1.34
N VAL A 109 -24.70 -11.79 0.46
CA VAL A 109 -24.91 -11.34 -0.92
C VAL A 109 -25.14 -12.53 -1.86
N ASN A 110 -24.49 -13.67 -1.58
CA ASN A 110 -24.64 -14.85 -2.43
C ASN A 110 -26.10 -15.30 -2.54
N MET A 111 -26.54 -15.53 -3.77
CA MET A 111 -27.87 -16.02 -4.06
C MET A 111 -27.96 -17.51 -3.75
N ARG A 112 -29.03 -17.92 -3.06
CA ARG A 112 -29.32 -19.34 -2.80
C ARG A 112 -29.44 -20.14 -4.09
N SER A 113 -30.01 -19.52 -5.12
CA SER A 113 -30.10 -20.10 -6.45
C SER A 113 -29.96 -19.08 -7.56
N HIS A 114 -29.26 -19.46 -8.64
CA HIS A 114 -29.12 -18.66 -9.84
C HIS A 114 -28.90 -19.53 -11.09
N GLY A 115 -29.21 -19.01 -12.28
CA GLY A 115 -29.02 -19.73 -13.55
C GLY A 115 -27.55 -20.04 -13.88
N HIS A 116 -26.61 -19.43 -13.16
CA HIS A 116 -25.18 -19.70 -13.26
C HIS A 116 -24.64 -20.61 -12.14
N GLY A 117 -25.40 -20.83 -11.07
CA GLY A 117 -24.97 -21.69 -9.97
C GLY A 117 -25.48 -21.24 -8.60
N GLN A 118 -25.39 -22.14 -7.63
CA GLN A 118 -25.73 -21.83 -6.25
C GLN A 118 -24.56 -21.08 -5.62
N GLY A 119 -24.85 -20.00 -4.91
CA GLY A 119 -23.80 -19.13 -4.35
C GLY A 119 -23.37 -17.99 -5.29
N TYR A 120 -24.07 -17.76 -6.41
CA TYR A 120 -23.80 -16.62 -7.30
C TYR A 120 -23.75 -15.29 -6.53
N THR A 121 -22.67 -14.52 -6.68
CA THR A 121 -22.44 -13.25 -6.00
C THR A 121 -22.32 -12.13 -7.03
N ASP A 122 -23.24 -11.16 -6.98
CA ASP A 122 -23.18 -9.95 -7.80
C ASP A 122 -22.98 -8.76 -6.86
N LEU A 123 -22.03 -7.88 -7.20
CA LEU A 123 -21.71 -6.70 -6.40
C LEU A 123 -22.32 -5.41 -6.99
N ASN A 124 -23.10 -5.52 -8.07
CA ASN A 124 -23.69 -4.37 -8.77
C ASN A 124 -25.15 -4.07 -8.35
N PHE A 125 -25.55 -4.44 -7.13
CA PHE A 125 -26.92 -4.23 -6.60
C PHE A 125 -27.14 -2.86 -5.96
#